data_AF-A0A1Z5HAG9-F1
#
_entry.id   AF-A0A1Z5HAG9-F1
#
_cell.length_a   1.000
_cell.length_b   1.000
_cell.length_c   1.000
_cell.angle_alpha   90.00
_cell.angle_beta   90.00
_cell.angle_gamma   90.00
#
_symmetry.space_group_name_H-M   'P 1'
#
loop_
_entity.id
_entity.type
_entity.pdbx_description
1 polymer ?
#
loop_
_entity_poly.entity_id
_entity_poly.type
_entity_poly.pdbx_seq_one_letter_code
_entity_poly.pdbx_strand_id
1 'polypeptide(L)'
;MKRYKVIVYQLTRPISYLFLKHPAGKVYNWIIPLILTVISLAILVFLTEISDVVGENGLVENLTDFVISLPGFLITALAAIATFNRPIIDQEMIDAPTINIKAGNTELEDQALTRRDFLLRLFSFLTVDSIFLIIYAKVGSIASVPSFLETQYHIAEWVFAGIFITIFWQLLTLLLFGMYYLCERLNLNI
;
A
#
# COMPACT_ATOMS: atom_id res chain seq x y z
N MET A 1 30.41 8.32 -0.47
CA MET A 1 29.40 7.60 0.36
C MET A 1 28.19 8.44 0.80
N LYS A 2 28.32 9.72 1.19
CA LYS A 2 27.16 10.54 1.63
C LYS A 2 26.08 10.75 0.55
N ARG A 3 26.47 10.92 -0.73
CA ARG A 3 25.56 11.18 -1.85
C ARG A 3 24.59 10.02 -2.14
N TYR A 4 25.07 8.78 -2.11
CA TYR A 4 24.23 7.60 -2.35
C TYR A 4 23.18 7.40 -1.25
N LYS A 5 23.53 7.70 0.03
CA LYS A 5 22.56 7.63 1.14
C LYS A 5 21.40 8.61 0.97
N VAL A 6 21.65 9.80 0.42
CA VAL A 6 20.61 10.80 0.14
C VAL A 6 19.68 10.33 -0.98
N ILE A 7 20.24 9.76 -2.05
CA ILE A 7 19.44 9.22 -3.17
C ILE A 7 18.54 8.07 -2.70
N VAL A 8 19.09 7.12 -1.93
CA VAL A 8 18.30 6.02 -1.37
C VAL A 8 17.19 6.54 -0.46
N TYR A 9 17.48 7.53 0.39
CA TYR A 9 16.47 8.19 1.20
C TYR A 9 15.35 8.76 0.31
N GLN A 10 15.68 9.55 -0.71
CA GLN A 10 14.70 10.16 -1.62
C GLN A 10 13.81 9.13 -2.32
N LEU A 11 14.40 8.04 -2.86
CA LEU A 11 13.67 6.99 -3.58
C LEU A 11 12.76 6.15 -2.66
N THR A 12 13.10 6.03 -1.38
CA THR A 12 12.31 5.23 -0.42
C THR A 12 11.26 6.03 0.33
N ARG A 13 11.29 7.39 0.26
CA ARG A 13 10.30 8.23 0.94
C ARG A 13 8.84 7.97 0.54
N PRO A 14 8.51 7.63 -0.71
CA PRO A 14 7.13 7.25 -1.04
C PRO A 14 6.56 6.11 -0.19
N ILE A 15 7.42 5.19 0.28
CA ILE A 15 7.03 4.05 1.14
C ILE A 15 7.03 4.43 2.63
N SER A 16 7.37 5.68 2.96
CA SER A 16 7.58 6.13 4.34
C SER A 16 6.37 6.00 5.27
N TYR A 17 5.17 5.91 4.71
CA TYR A 17 3.93 5.65 5.45
C TYR A 17 4.02 4.39 6.33
N LEU A 18 4.62 3.31 5.84
CA LEU A 18 4.74 2.07 6.62
C LEU A 18 5.67 2.20 7.83
N PHE A 19 6.52 3.23 7.86
CA PHE A 19 7.45 3.50 8.95
C PHE A 19 6.94 4.55 9.94
N LEU A 20 5.69 4.99 9.81
CA LEU A 20 5.06 5.88 10.79
C LEU A 20 4.91 5.16 12.13
N LYS A 21 5.34 5.83 13.20
CA LYS A 21 5.15 5.34 14.56
C LYS A 21 3.75 5.75 15.02
N HIS A 22 2.83 4.78 15.04
CA HIS A 22 1.47 4.99 15.55
C HIS A 22 0.92 3.68 16.13
N PRO A 23 0.28 3.69 17.32
CA PRO A 23 -0.19 2.48 17.99
C PRO A 23 -1.17 1.66 17.13
N ALA A 24 -2.07 2.33 16.39
CA ALA A 24 -3.03 1.66 15.52
C ALA A 24 -2.49 1.33 14.10
N GLY A 25 -1.30 1.83 13.72
CA GLY A 25 -0.79 1.70 12.35
C GLY A 25 -0.62 0.24 11.91
N LYS A 26 -0.15 -0.63 12.81
CA LYS A 26 0.01 -2.06 12.53
C LYS A 26 -1.31 -2.78 12.22
N VAL A 27 -2.41 -2.30 12.80
CA VAL A 27 -3.74 -2.92 12.61
C VAL A 27 -4.19 -2.74 11.17
N TYR A 28 -4.17 -1.49 10.67
CA TYR A 28 -4.56 -1.16 9.30
C TYR A 28 -3.56 -1.69 8.26
N ASN A 29 -2.26 -1.62 8.56
CA ASN A 29 -1.23 -1.98 7.59
C ASN A 29 -1.10 -3.50 7.40
N TRP A 30 -1.35 -4.31 8.44
CA TRP A 30 -1.00 -5.73 8.42
C TRP A 30 -2.08 -6.64 8.97
N ILE A 31 -2.65 -6.35 10.15
CA ILE A 31 -3.58 -7.27 10.81
C ILE A 31 -4.87 -7.45 9.99
N ILE A 32 -5.51 -6.34 9.60
CA ILE A 32 -6.74 -6.38 8.80
C ILE A 32 -6.47 -7.05 7.42
N PRO A 33 -5.45 -6.62 6.64
CA PRO A 33 -5.13 -7.27 5.37
C PRO A 33 -4.85 -8.77 5.48
N LEU A 34 -4.11 -9.20 6.50
CA LEU A 34 -3.79 -10.62 6.69
C LEU A 34 -5.03 -11.44 7.04
N ILE A 35 -5.92 -10.93 7.90
CA ILE A 35 -7.18 -11.61 8.22
C ILE A 35 -8.03 -11.76 6.96
N LEU A 36 -8.18 -10.68 6.18
CA LEU A 36 -8.94 -10.73 4.92
C LEU A 36 -8.31 -11.68 3.91
N THR A 37 -6.98 -11.75 3.85
CA THR A 37 -6.26 -12.69 3.00
C THR A 37 -6.52 -14.13 3.40
N VAL A 38 -6.42 -14.46 4.69
CA VAL A 38 -6.67 -15.83 5.17
C VAL A 38 -8.10 -16.25 4.84
N ILE A 39 -9.08 -15.36 5.02
CA ILE A 39 -10.47 -15.63 4.66
C ILE A 39 -10.61 -15.83 3.15
N SER A 40 -10.06 -14.94 2.32
CA SER A 40 -10.11 -15.05 0.86
C SER A 40 -9.45 -16.35 0.36
N LEU A 41 -8.26 -16.68 0.87
CA LEU A 41 -7.55 -17.91 0.48
C LEU A 41 -8.31 -19.16 0.90
N ALA A 42 -8.86 -19.19 2.12
CA ALA A 42 -9.69 -20.31 2.56
C ALA A 42 -10.86 -20.51 1.60
N ILE A 43 -11.58 -19.44 1.25
CA ILE A 43 -12.70 -19.50 0.30
C ILE A 43 -12.23 -20.01 -1.06
N LEU A 44 -11.14 -19.48 -1.61
CA LEU A 44 -10.63 -19.85 -2.93
C LEU A 44 -10.19 -21.31 -2.99
N VAL A 45 -9.47 -21.81 -1.99
CA VAL A 45 -9.01 -23.21 -1.94
C VAL A 45 -10.17 -24.19 -1.90
N PHE A 46 -11.30 -23.84 -1.28
CA PHE A 46 -12.47 -24.72 -1.21
C PHE A 46 -13.42 -24.62 -2.42
N LEU A 47 -13.44 -23.49 -3.12
CA LEU A 47 -14.44 -23.22 -4.16
C LEU A 47 -13.89 -23.21 -5.59
N THR A 48 -12.57 -23.18 -5.77
CA THR A 48 -11.97 -22.82 -7.05
C THR A 48 -10.66 -23.56 -7.28
N GLU A 49 -10.34 -23.87 -8.54
CA GLU A 49 -9.05 -24.42 -8.91
C GLU A 49 -8.01 -23.31 -9.04
N ILE A 50 -6.74 -23.64 -8.81
CA ILE A 50 -5.67 -22.64 -8.88
C ILE A 50 -5.56 -21.99 -10.27
N SER A 51 -5.92 -22.71 -11.33
CA SER A 51 -6.01 -22.23 -12.72
C SER A 51 -6.95 -21.03 -12.88
N ASP A 52 -8.10 -21.03 -12.21
CA ASP A 52 -9.06 -19.91 -12.24
C ASP A 52 -8.58 -18.69 -11.42
N VAL A 53 -7.58 -18.88 -10.55
CA VAL A 53 -7.00 -17.81 -9.73
C VAL A 53 -5.84 -17.14 -10.45
N VAL A 54 -4.85 -17.92 -10.91
CA VAL A 54 -3.58 -17.41 -11.48
C VAL A 54 -3.48 -17.54 -13.00
N GLY A 55 -4.38 -18.30 -13.64
CA GLY A 55 -4.39 -18.50 -15.08
C GLY A 55 -4.95 -17.31 -15.86
N GLU A 56 -5.00 -17.46 -17.19
CA GLU A 56 -5.55 -16.45 -18.10
C GLU A 56 -7.03 -16.14 -17.77
N ASN A 57 -7.37 -14.85 -17.73
CA ASN A 57 -8.66 -14.33 -17.25
C ASN A 57 -9.01 -14.72 -15.81
N GLY A 58 -8.03 -15.18 -15.03
CA GLY A 58 -8.21 -15.56 -13.64
C GLY A 58 -8.37 -14.36 -12.70
N LEU A 59 -8.60 -14.64 -11.42
CA LEU A 59 -8.82 -13.63 -10.40
C LEU A 59 -7.70 -12.58 -10.34
N VAL A 60 -6.43 -12.99 -10.42
CA VAL A 60 -5.28 -12.09 -10.33
C VAL A 60 -5.28 -11.08 -11.48
N GLU A 61 -5.59 -11.52 -12.70
CA GLU A 61 -5.67 -10.63 -13.87
C GLU A 61 -6.83 -9.64 -13.73
N ASN A 62 -8.03 -10.12 -13.38
CA ASN A 62 -9.20 -9.27 -13.19
C ASN A 62 -9.00 -8.20 -12.10
N LEU A 63 -8.37 -8.55 -10.99
CA LEU A 63 -8.05 -7.59 -9.92
C LEU A 63 -6.95 -6.63 -10.35
N THR A 64 -5.98 -7.07 -11.15
CA THR A 64 -4.92 -6.20 -11.70
C THR A 64 -5.51 -5.15 -12.64
N ASP A 65 -6.48 -5.53 -13.47
CA ASP A 65 -7.16 -4.63 -14.40
C ASP A 65 -8.00 -3.58 -13.66
N PHE A 66 -8.59 -3.93 -12.50
CA PHE A 66 -9.20 -2.94 -11.61
C PHE A 66 -8.15 -1.95 -11.06
N VAL A 67 -6.99 -2.46 -10.61
CA VAL A 67 -5.92 -1.66 -9.98
C VAL A 67 -5.19 -0.76 -10.98
N ILE A 68 -5.19 -1.06 -12.28
CA ILE A 68 -4.38 -0.35 -13.29
C ILE A 68 -4.64 1.16 -13.36
N SER A 69 -5.86 1.59 -13.06
CA SER A 69 -6.26 3.01 -13.04
C SER A 69 -5.88 3.75 -11.76
N LEU A 70 -5.60 3.02 -10.67
CA LEU A 70 -5.41 3.60 -9.34
C LEU A 70 -4.16 4.48 -9.23
N PRO A 71 -2.98 4.15 -9.79
CA PRO A 71 -1.82 5.03 -9.68
C PRO A 71 -2.10 6.45 -10.17
N GLY A 72 -2.79 6.59 -11.31
CA GLY A 72 -3.17 7.90 -11.84
C GLY A 72 -4.13 8.66 -10.92
N PHE A 73 -5.19 7.99 -10.46
CA PHE A 73 -6.16 8.56 -9.52
C PHE A 73 -5.50 9.01 -8.20
N LEU A 74 -4.61 8.20 -7.65
CA LEU A 74 -3.91 8.47 -6.39
C LEU A 74 -2.92 9.63 -6.54
N ILE A 75 -2.23 9.77 -7.67
CA ILE A 75 -1.38 10.93 -7.97
C ILE A 75 -2.22 12.20 -8.07
N THR A 76 -3.39 12.15 -8.70
CA THR A 76 -4.32 13.30 -8.75
C THR A 76 -4.80 13.69 -7.35
N ALA A 77 -5.17 12.72 -6.51
CA ALA A 77 -5.53 12.98 -5.12
C ALA A 77 -4.36 13.61 -4.34
N LEU A 78 -3.13 13.12 -4.54
CA LEU A 78 -1.92 13.67 -3.94
C LEU A 78 -1.70 15.14 -4.33
N ALA A 79 -1.85 15.46 -5.62
CA ALA A 79 -1.74 16.83 -6.13
C ALA A 79 -2.83 17.75 -5.55
N ALA A 80 -4.06 17.25 -5.43
CA ALA A 80 -5.16 18.00 -4.81
C ALA A 80 -4.86 18.31 -3.34
N ILE A 81 -4.46 17.30 -2.56
CA ILE A 81 -4.08 17.46 -1.15
C ILE A 81 -2.89 18.42 -0.98
N ALA A 82 -1.91 18.36 -1.88
CA ALA A 82 -0.74 19.24 -1.85
C ALA A 82 -1.08 20.71 -2.10
N THR A 83 -2.10 20.97 -2.95
CA THR A 83 -2.46 22.33 -3.39
C THR A 83 -3.66 22.93 -2.66
N PHE A 84 -4.42 22.13 -1.90
CA PHE A 84 -5.52 22.64 -1.09
C PHE A 84 -5.02 23.69 -0.10
N ASN A 85 -5.49 24.92 -0.28
CA ASN A 85 -5.15 26.04 0.58
C ASN A 85 -6.16 26.13 1.74
N ARG A 86 -6.02 25.24 2.74
CA ARG A 86 -6.83 25.27 3.97
C ARG A 86 -5.94 25.18 5.22
N PRO A 87 -5.88 26.21 6.08
CA PRO A 87 -5.01 26.17 7.27
C PRO A 87 -5.26 24.99 8.22
N ILE A 88 -6.50 24.48 8.28
CA ILE A 88 -6.89 23.35 9.16
C ILE A 88 -6.13 22.06 8.81
N ILE A 89 -5.82 21.84 7.53
CA ILE A 89 -5.12 20.61 7.10
C ILE A 89 -3.61 20.67 7.38
N ASP A 90 -3.10 21.86 7.70
CA ASP A 90 -1.72 22.12 8.06
C ASP A 90 -1.46 22.06 9.57
N GLN A 91 -2.52 21.86 10.35
CA GLN A 91 -2.40 21.64 11.78
C GLN A 91 -1.93 20.20 12.05
N GLU A 92 -1.21 20.05 13.16
CA GLU A 92 -0.83 18.77 13.72
C GLU A 92 -2.07 17.92 13.99
N MET A 93 -1.95 16.61 13.76
CA MET A 93 -3.02 15.66 14.04
C MET A 93 -3.16 15.43 15.54
N ILE A 94 -4.39 15.25 16.03
CA ILE A 94 -4.60 14.66 17.36
C ILE A 94 -4.06 13.23 17.32
N ASP A 95 -3.21 12.88 18.29
CA ASP A 95 -2.44 11.62 18.31
C ASP A 95 -1.61 11.41 17.04
N ALA A 96 -0.88 12.46 16.63
CA ALA A 96 -0.13 12.45 15.39
C ALA A 96 0.85 11.28 15.30
N PRO A 97 0.85 10.54 14.18
CA PRO A 97 1.95 9.63 13.89
C PRO A 97 3.26 10.42 13.81
N THR A 98 4.36 9.83 14.28
CA THR A 98 5.68 10.46 14.19
C THR A 98 6.58 9.76 13.17
N ILE A 99 7.52 10.51 12.59
CA ILE A 99 8.52 9.97 11.67
C ILE A 99 9.83 10.75 11.74
N ASN A 100 10.94 10.09 11.45
CA ASN A 100 12.24 10.74 11.28
C ASN A 100 12.35 11.34 9.86
N ILE A 101 12.77 12.61 9.78
CA ILE A 101 12.92 13.37 8.53
C ILE A 101 14.34 13.90 8.40
N LYS A 102 14.91 13.83 7.19
CA LYS A 102 16.17 14.49 6.84
C LYS A 102 15.90 15.87 6.26
N ALA A 103 16.45 16.90 6.91
CA ALA A 103 16.48 18.28 6.44
C ALA A 103 17.94 18.68 6.15
N GLY A 104 18.36 18.49 4.90
CA GLY A 104 19.75 18.70 4.50
C GLY A 104 20.70 17.70 5.18
N ASN A 105 21.61 18.20 6.01
CA ASN A 105 22.54 17.38 6.80
C ASN A 105 22.03 17.04 8.21
N THR A 106 20.84 17.54 8.59
CA THR A 106 20.26 17.33 9.92
C THR A 106 19.19 16.25 9.85
N GLU A 107 19.18 15.37 10.85
CA GLU A 107 18.10 14.41 11.11
C GLU A 107 17.17 15.00 12.18
N LEU A 108 15.90 15.15 11.84
CA LEU A 108 14.83 15.53 12.76
C LEU A 108 14.15 14.24 13.20
N GLU A 109 14.24 13.92 14.48
CA GLU A 109 13.67 12.72 15.07
C GLU A 109 12.25 12.96 15.57
N ASP A 110 11.40 11.94 15.46
CA ASP A 110 10.05 11.91 16.02
C ASP A 110 9.19 13.13 15.69
N GLN A 111 9.30 13.63 14.46
CA GLN A 111 8.48 14.74 14.01
C GLN A 111 7.01 14.31 13.91
N ALA A 112 6.15 14.99 14.66
CA ALA A 112 4.70 14.86 14.57
C ALA A 112 4.18 15.35 13.22
N LEU A 113 3.25 14.59 12.64
CA LEU A 113 2.71 14.89 11.32
C LEU A 113 1.47 15.80 11.35
N THR A 114 1.40 16.70 10.37
CA THR A 114 0.17 17.39 10.03
C THR A 114 -0.77 16.47 9.27
N ARG A 115 -2.06 16.80 9.22
CA ARG A 115 -3.06 16.05 8.42
C ARG A 115 -2.62 15.95 6.97
N ARG A 116 -2.08 17.03 6.41
CA ARG A 116 -1.54 17.08 5.04
C ARG A 116 -0.36 16.12 4.86
N ASP A 117 0.68 16.19 5.71
CA ASP A 117 1.86 15.33 5.52
C ASP A 117 1.51 13.84 5.70
N PHE A 118 0.63 13.53 6.66
CA PHE A 118 0.11 12.17 6.82
C PHE A 118 -0.60 11.66 5.56
N LEU A 119 -1.55 12.44 5.02
CA LEU A 119 -2.28 12.08 3.82
C LEU A 119 -1.38 11.98 2.59
N LEU A 120 -0.44 12.91 2.43
CA LEU A 120 0.53 12.86 1.32
C LEU A 120 1.36 11.57 1.38
N ARG A 121 1.81 11.15 2.56
CA ARG A 121 2.54 9.89 2.75
C ARG A 121 1.67 8.68 2.47
N LEU A 122 0.43 8.67 2.97
CA LEU A 122 -0.52 7.57 2.76
C LEU A 122 -0.81 7.38 1.27
N PHE A 123 -1.19 8.44 0.55
CA PHE A 123 -1.49 8.37 -0.88
C PHE A 123 -0.25 8.10 -1.73
N SER A 124 0.92 8.59 -1.31
CA SER A 124 2.19 8.23 -1.95
C SER A 124 2.50 6.74 -1.80
N PHE A 125 2.25 6.17 -0.62
CA PHE A 125 2.41 4.73 -0.41
C PHE A 125 1.41 3.92 -1.24
N LEU A 126 0.12 4.26 -1.21
CA LEU A 126 -0.91 3.60 -2.04
C LEU A 126 -0.55 3.62 -3.54
N THR A 127 0.07 4.71 -4.01
CA THR A 127 0.53 4.82 -5.41
C THR A 127 1.64 3.81 -5.70
N VAL A 128 2.63 3.69 -4.80
CA VAL A 128 3.71 2.70 -4.96
C VAL A 128 3.17 1.28 -4.85
N ASP A 129 2.26 1.05 -3.90
CA ASP A 129 1.67 -0.26 -3.62
C ASP A 129 0.85 -0.77 -4.82
N SER A 130 0.03 0.08 -5.43
CA SER A 130 -0.70 -0.24 -6.67
C SER A 130 0.23 -0.53 -7.86
N ILE A 131 1.30 0.27 -8.05
CA ILE A 131 2.29 0.00 -9.10
C ILE A 131 3.00 -1.34 -8.84
N PHE A 132 3.40 -1.59 -7.59
CA PHE A 132 4.08 -2.83 -7.22
C PHE A 132 3.17 -4.04 -7.45
N LEU A 133 1.89 -3.95 -7.08
CA LEU A 133 0.91 -5.01 -7.29
C LEU A 133 0.71 -5.34 -8.77
N ILE A 134 0.63 -4.32 -9.64
CA ILE A 134 0.53 -4.51 -11.10
C ILE A 134 1.78 -5.20 -11.65
N ILE A 135 2.98 -4.74 -11.26
CA ILE A 135 4.24 -5.35 -11.70
C ILE A 135 4.33 -6.80 -11.20
N TYR A 136 3.97 -7.04 -9.94
CA TYR A 136 3.96 -8.36 -9.33
C TYR A 136 3.08 -9.33 -10.13
N ALA A 137 1.86 -8.92 -10.48
CA ALA A 137 0.95 -9.72 -11.30
C ALA A 137 1.50 -10.00 -12.70
N LYS A 138 2.01 -8.97 -13.40
CA LYS A 138 2.53 -9.12 -14.77
C LYS A 138 3.83 -9.94 -14.83
N VAL A 139 4.67 -9.88 -13.80
CA VAL A 139 5.84 -10.77 -13.69
C VAL A 139 5.38 -12.20 -13.41
N GLY A 140 4.38 -12.38 -12.53
CA GLY A 140 3.81 -13.70 -12.25
C GLY A 140 3.18 -14.37 -13.47
N SER A 141 2.50 -13.62 -14.33
CA SER A 141 1.84 -14.18 -15.52
C SER A 141 2.82 -14.70 -16.58
N ILE A 142 4.09 -14.28 -16.56
CA ILE A 142 5.12 -14.75 -17.50
C ILE A 142 6.13 -15.70 -16.85
N ALA A 143 6.15 -15.77 -15.51
CA ALA A 143 7.08 -16.60 -14.78
C ALA A 143 6.58 -18.04 -14.78
N SER A 144 7.40 -18.96 -15.29
CA SER A 144 7.16 -20.39 -15.10
C SER A 144 7.58 -20.80 -13.69
N VAL A 145 6.80 -21.71 -13.09
CA VAL A 145 7.19 -22.35 -11.82
C VAL A 145 8.44 -23.19 -12.10
N PRO A 146 9.56 -22.98 -11.39
CA PRO A 146 10.72 -23.83 -11.54
C PRO A 146 10.40 -25.28 -11.18
N SER A 147 10.95 -26.24 -11.90
CA SER A 147 10.66 -27.68 -11.72
C SER A 147 10.93 -28.21 -10.31
N PHE A 148 11.80 -27.57 -9.52
CA PHE A 148 12.04 -27.94 -8.12
C PHE A 148 10.96 -27.45 -7.14
N LEU A 149 10.09 -26.52 -7.58
CA LEU A 149 8.92 -26.01 -6.85
C LEU A 149 7.60 -26.56 -7.39
N GLU A 150 7.62 -27.23 -8.55
CA GLU A 150 6.45 -27.92 -9.09
C GLU A 150 6.05 -29.05 -8.13
N THR A 151 4.89 -28.90 -7.51
CA THR A 151 4.32 -29.86 -6.56
C THR A 151 2.92 -30.22 -7.01
N GLN A 152 2.44 -31.43 -6.69
CA GLN A 152 1.06 -31.84 -7.00
C GLN A 152 -0.01 -30.91 -6.40
N TYR A 153 0.34 -30.14 -5.37
CA TYR A 153 -0.56 -29.23 -4.67
C TYR A 153 -0.43 -27.77 -5.12
N HIS A 154 0.35 -27.48 -6.17
CA HIS A 154 0.51 -26.11 -6.72
C HIS A 154 0.86 -25.06 -5.65
N ILE A 155 1.75 -25.42 -4.72
CA ILE A 155 2.07 -24.59 -3.54
C ILE A 155 2.67 -23.24 -3.96
N ALA A 156 3.50 -23.22 -5.00
CA ALA A 156 4.15 -22.00 -5.47
C ALA A 156 3.13 -20.97 -5.98
N GLU A 157 2.12 -21.44 -6.72
CA GLU A 157 1.03 -20.65 -7.27
C GLU A 157 0.11 -20.13 -6.17
N TRP A 158 -0.20 -20.96 -5.17
CA TRP A 158 -0.97 -20.52 -3.99
C TRP A 158 -0.22 -19.50 -3.15
N VAL A 159 1.10 -19.65 -3.00
CA VAL A 159 1.94 -18.65 -2.31
C VAL A 159 1.95 -17.34 -3.11
N PHE A 160 2.09 -17.42 -4.44
CA PHE A 160 2.02 -16.25 -5.32
C PHE A 160 0.66 -15.53 -5.18
N ALA A 161 -0.44 -16.27 -5.28
CA ALA A 161 -1.79 -15.74 -5.10
C ALA A 161 -1.98 -15.15 -3.70
N GLY A 162 -1.46 -15.79 -2.65
CA GLY A 162 -1.54 -15.31 -1.28
C GLY A 162 -0.79 -13.99 -1.05
N ILE A 163 0.41 -13.84 -1.62
CA ILE A 163 1.15 -12.58 -1.58
C ILE A 163 0.38 -11.49 -2.33
N PHE A 164 -0.11 -11.78 -3.55
CA PHE A 164 -0.91 -10.84 -4.33
C PHE A 164 -2.15 -10.37 -3.56
N ILE A 165 -2.93 -11.30 -3.00
CA ILE A 165 -4.15 -11.00 -2.24
C ILE A 165 -3.82 -10.20 -0.96
N THR A 166 -2.69 -10.47 -0.30
CA THR A 166 -2.25 -9.69 0.87
C THR A 166 -2.02 -8.23 0.51
N ILE A 167 -1.26 -7.98 -0.56
CA ILE A 167 -0.94 -6.63 -1.01
C ILE A 167 -2.22 -5.93 -1.51
N PHE A 168 -3.08 -6.65 -2.24
CA PHE A 168 -4.38 -6.13 -2.67
C PHE A 168 -5.27 -5.70 -1.50
N TRP A 169 -5.36 -6.51 -0.43
CA TRP A 169 -6.12 -6.13 0.77
C TRP A 169 -5.46 -5.01 1.56
N GLN A 170 -4.14 -4.90 1.56
CA GLN A 170 -3.41 -3.77 2.12
C GLN A 170 -3.78 -2.48 1.39
N LEU A 171 -3.74 -2.50 0.05
CA LEU A 171 -4.16 -1.39 -0.80
C LEU A 171 -5.59 -0.96 -0.51
N LEU A 172 -6.55 -1.89 -0.50
CA LEU A 172 -7.96 -1.57 -0.25
C LEU A 172 -8.22 -1.04 1.16
N THR A 173 -7.64 -1.67 2.18
CA THR A 173 -7.80 -1.25 3.58
C THR A 173 -7.30 0.19 3.77
N LEU A 174 -6.13 0.49 3.21
CA LEU A 174 -5.52 1.80 3.33
C LEU A 174 -6.19 2.86 2.44
N LEU A 175 -6.77 2.46 1.30
CA LEU A 175 -7.62 3.33 0.50
C LEU A 175 -8.89 3.74 1.27
N LEU A 176 -9.58 2.77 1.89
CA LEU A 176 -10.74 3.04 2.75
C LEU A 176 -10.36 3.95 3.93
N PHE A 177 -9.22 3.68 4.57
CA PHE A 177 -8.70 4.51 5.64
C PHE A 177 -8.38 5.93 5.16
N GLY A 178 -7.75 6.09 3.99
CA GLY A 178 -7.50 7.38 3.38
C GLY A 178 -8.79 8.15 3.08
N MET A 179 -9.81 7.47 2.54
CA MET A 179 -11.12 8.08 2.29
C MET A 179 -11.81 8.53 3.58
N TYR A 180 -11.72 7.75 4.66
CA TYR A 180 -12.22 8.17 5.98
C TYR A 180 -11.57 9.49 6.42
N TYR A 181 -10.25 9.63 6.26
CA TYR A 181 -9.58 10.89 6.59
C TYR A 181 -10.02 12.04 5.69
N LEU A 182 -10.19 11.80 4.39
CA LEU A 182 -10.63 12.83 3.44
C LEU A 182 -12.07 13.30 3.70
N CYS A 183 -12.99 12.36 3.99
CA CYS A 183 -14.40 12.67 4.18
C CYS A 183 -14.69 13.27 5.56
N GLU A 184 -14.12 12.71 6.61
CA GLU A 184 -14.48 13.06 7.98
C GLU A 184 -13.41 13.96 8.62
N ARG A 185 -12.17 13.50 8.69
CA ARG A 185 -11.11 14.18 9.48
C ARG A 185 -10.59 15.47 8.87
N LEU A 186 -10.65 15.64 7.55
CA LEU A 186 -10.28 16.90 6.88
C LEU A 186 -11.28 18.03 7.12
N ASN A 187 -12.53 17.69 7.45
CA ASN A 187 -13.62 18.66 7.61
C ASN A 187 -13.90 19.00 9.08
N LEU A 188 -13.43 18.17 10.01
CA LEU A 188 -13.58 18.39 11.44
C LEU A 188 -12.60 19.45 11.95
N ASN A 189 -13.15 20.52 12.54
CA ASN A 189 -12.41 21.64 13.11
C ASN A 189 -12.17 21.40 14.61
N ILE A 190 -11.54 20.27 14.93
CA ILE A 190 -11.23 19.81 16.29
C ILE A 190 -9.73 19.65 16.43
#